data_AF-A0A1L7RM93-F1
#
_entry.id   AF-A0A1L7RM93-F1
#
_cell.length_a   1.000
_cell.length_b   1.000
_cell.length_c   1.000
_cell.angle_alpha   90.00
_cell.angle_beta   90.00
_cell.angle_gamma   90.00
#
_symmetry.space_group_name_H-M   'P 1'
#
loop_
_entity.id
_entity.type
_entity.pdbx_description
1 polymer ?
#
loop_
_entity_poly.entity_id
_entity_poly.type
_entity_poly.pdbx_seq_one_letter_code
_entity_poly.pdbx_strand_id
1 'polypeptide(L)'
;MADTEENDTAPGQYLWDWIESDMARRLELKPELILDLINGEVEVTPDLARRLEEVTGTPTQVWLAREAAHRQSMEELMRRALTESHE
;
A
#
# COMPACT_ATOMS: atom_id res chain seq x y z
N MET A 1 6.51 34.14 13.32
CA MET A 1 7.49 33.85 12.26
C MET A 1 6.77 32.98 11.26
N ALA A 2 6.77 33.41 10.01
CA ALA A 2 5.96 32.88 8.93
C ALA A 2 6.31 31.41 8.66
N ASP A 3 5.28 30.61 8.36
CA ASP A 3 5.24 29.68 7.23
C ASP A 3 3.78 29.29 7.06
N THR A 4 2.98 30.27 6.63
CA THR A 4 1.74 29.97 5.90
C THR A 4 2.19 29.74 4.46
N GLU A 5 2.90 28.62 4.23
CA GLU A 5 3.09 28.14 2.88
C GLU A 5 1.70 27.84 2.35
N GLU A 6 1.35 28.66 1.38
CA GLU A 6 0.11 28.73 0.66
C GLU A 6 -0.30 27.33 0.19
N ASN A 7 -1.56 27.01 0.46
CA ASN A 7 -2.25 25.76 0.18
C ASN A 7 -2.40 25.53 -1.34
N ASP A 8 -1.28 25.44 -2.07
CA ASP A 8 -1.18 25.05 -3.48
C ASP A 8 -1.20 23.52 -3.65
N THR A 9 -1.16 22.78 -2.54
CA THR A 9 -1.37 21.35 -2.53
C THR A 9 -2.81 21.06 -2.95
N ALA A 10 -2.96 20.43 -4.13
CA ALA A 10 -4.25 19.96 -4.59
C ALA A 10 -4.95 19.17 -3.46
N PRO A 11 -6.27 19.34 -3.24
CA PRO A 11 -6.95 18.67 -2.14
C PRO A 11 -6.76 17.15 -2.11
N GLY A 12 -6.56 16.54 -3.28
CA GLY A 12 -6.21 15.13 -3.41
C GLY A 12 -4.82 14.78 -2.87
N GLN A 13 -3.81 15.63 -3.11
CA GLN A 13 -2.47 15.45 -2.58
C GLN A 13 -2.45 15.61 -1.06
N TYR A 14 -3.15 16.61 -0.53
CA TYR A 14 -3.28 16.78 0.93
C TYR A 14 -3.95 15.57 1.59
N LEU A 15 -4.99 15.01 0.96
CA LEU A 15 -5.65 13.80 1.44
C LEU A 15 -4.69 12.60 1.41
N TRP A 16 -3.85 12.49 0.38
CA TRP A 16 -2.84 11.44 0.26
C TRP A 16 -1.77 11.53 1.34
N ASP A 17 -1.18 12.69 1.55
CA ASP A 17 -0.19 12.91 2.59
C ASP A 17 -0.78 12.65 3.99
N TRP A 18 -2.05 13.01 4.19
CA TRP A 18 -2.77 12.72 5.43
C TRP A 18 -3.00 11.20 5.62
N ILE A 19 -3.45 10.49 4.58
CA ILE A 19 -3.67 9.03 4.65
C ILE A 19 -2.35 8.30 4.92
N GLU A 20 -1.28 8.65 4.21
CA GLU A 20 0.05 8.07 4.40
C GLU A 20 0.52 8.25 5.86
N SER A 21 0.50 9.49 6.35
CA SER A 21 0.99 9.81 7.69
C SER A 21 0.10 9.26 8.81
N ASP A 22 -1.22 9.19 8.61
CA ASP A 22 -2.15 8.59 9.57
C ASP A 22 -1.98 7.07 9.63
N MET A 23 -1.87 6.40 8.48
CA MET A 23 -1.64 4.96 8.42
C MET A 23 -0.27 4.56 8.97
N ALA A 24 0.79 5.31 8.65
CA ALA A 24 2.13 5.08 9.19
C ALA A 24 2.13 5.11 10.71
N ARG A 25 1.45 6.10 11.30
CA ARG A 25 1.32 6.24 12.75
C ARG A 25 0.53 5.09 13.39
N ARG A 26 -0.59 4.70 12.78
CA ARG A 26 -1.47 3.65 13.34
C ARG A 26 -0.89 2.25 13.20
N LEU A 27 -0.15 1.99 12.12
CA LEU A 27 0.49 0.69 11.87
C LEU A 27 1.88 0.59 12.51
N GLU A 28 2.39 1.70 13.04
CA GLU A 28 3.77 1.87 13.56
C GLU A 28 4.83 1.60 12.48
N LEU A 29 4.54 1.99 11.25
CA LEU A 29 5.39 1.80 10.08
C LEU A 29 5.96 3.14 9.61
N LYS A 30 6.98 3.06 8.76
CA LYS A 30 7.50 4.23 8.07
C LYS A 30 6.52 4.67 6.96
N PRO A 31 6.37 5.98 6.70
CA PRO A 31 5.54 6.49 5.61
C PRO A 31 5.90 5.88 4.24
N GLU A 32 7.20 5.76 3.96
CA GLU A 32 7.75 5.05 2.79
C GLU A 32 7.14 3.65 2.62
N LEU A 33 7.06 2.87 3.70
CA LEU A 33 6.52 1.51 3.66
C LEU A 33 5.01 1.50 3.43
N ILE A 34 4.29 2.55 3.84
CA ILE A 34 2.85 2.71 3.54
C ILE A 34 2.66 3.02 2.06
N LEU A 35 3.49 3.89 1.47
CA LEU A 35 3.44 4.16 0.04
C LEU A 35 3.76 2.88 -0.75
N ASP A 36 4.81 2.15 -0.39
CA ASP A 36 5.16 0.88 -1.03
C ASP A 36 4.01 -0.14 -0.90
N LEU A 37 3.34 -0.19 0.26
CA LEU A 37 2.15 -1.02 0.46
C LEU A 37 0.97 -0.59 -0.43
N ILE A 38 0.71 0.72 -0.57
CA ILE A 38 -0.34 1.26 -1.44
C ILE A 38 -0.04 0.96 -2.91
N ASN A 39 1.24 1.01 -3.29
CA ASN A 39 1.71 0.71 -4.64
C ASN A 39 1.75 -0.80 -4.93
N GLY A 40 1.57 -1.66 -3.93
CA GLY A 40 1.65 -3.11 -4.07
C GLY A 40 3.08 -3.66 -4.14
N GLU A 41 4.06 -2.87 -3.72
CA GLU A 41 5.48 -3.25 -3.67
C GLU A 41 5.83 -4.01 -2.37
N VAL A 42 4.96 -3.94 -1.36
CA VAL A 42 5.09 -4.68 -0.10
C VAL A 42 4.11 -5.83 -0.04
N GLU A 43 4.63 -7.03 0.23
CA GLU A 43 3.81 -8.21 0.48
C GLU A 43 2.99 -8.05 1.76
N VAL A 44 1.67 -8.25 1.66
CA VAL A 44 0.81 -8.28 2.85
C VAL A 44 0.97 -9.60 3.60
N THR A 45 1.87 -9.61 4.57
CA THR A 45 2.07 -10.74 5.49
C THR A 45 0.89 -10.90 6.47
N PRO A 46 0.68 -12.08 7.09
CA PRO A 46 -0.37 -12.27 8.10
C PRO A 46 -0.30 -11.27 9.27
N ASP A 47 0.91 -10.93 9.71
CA ASP A 47 1.12 -9.93 10.77
C ASP A 47 0.71 -8.52 10.31
N LEU A 48 1.02 -8.16 9.08
CA LEU A 48 0.61 -6.88 8.49
C LEU A 48 -0.90 -6.83 8.26
N ALA A 49 -1.50 -7.93 7.78
CA ALA A 49 -2.94 -8.06 7.60
C ALA A 49 -3.71 -7.91 8.92
N ARG A 50 -3.18 -8.43 10.04
CA ARG A 50 -3.77 -8.23 11.38
C ARG A 50 -3.71 -6.76 11.82
N ARG A 51 -2.56 -6.10 11.62
CA ARG A 51 -2.43 -4.65 11.90
C ARG A 51 -3.39 -3.84 11.03
N LEU A 52 -3.54 -4.20 9.76
CA LEU A 52 -4.51 -3.58 8.85
C LEU A 52 -5.95 -3.80 9.32
N GLU A 53 -6.30 -4.96 9.84
CA GLU A 53 -7.62 -5.21 10.43
C GLU A 53 -7.89 -4.30 11.63
N GLU A 54 -6.92 -4.14 12.53
CA GLU A 54 -7.05 -3.24 13.69
C GLU A 54 -7.25 -1.78 13.28
N VAL A 55 -6.62 -1.35 12.18
CA VAL A 55 -6.68 0.05 11.71
C VAL A 55 -7.88 0.35 10.80
N THR A 56 -8.26 -0.60 9.96
CA THR A 56 -9.27 -0.42 8.91
C THR A 56 -10.61 -1.09 9.22
N GLY A 57 -10.65 -1.98 10.21
CA GLY A 57 -11.81 -2.84 10.52
C GLY A 57 -12.08 -3.92 9.46
N THR A 58 -11.26 -4.03 8.42
CA THR A 58 -11.39 -5.05 7.38
C THR A 58 -10.70 -6.33 7.84
N PRO A 59 -11.40 -7.49 7.85
CA PRO A 59 -10.83 -8.73 8.38
C PRO A 59 -9.50 -9.12 7.74
N THR A 60 -8.57 -9.65 8.53
CA THR A 60 -7.26 -10.16 8.08
C THR A 60 -7.38 -11.07 6.84
N GLN A 61 -8.40 -11.95 6.84
CA GLN A 61 -8.63 -12.88 5.73
C GLN A 61 -8.95 -12.18 4.40
N VAL A 62 -9.60 -11.00 4.44
CA VAL A 62 -9.88 -10.22 3.23
C VAL A 62 -8.60 -9.65 2.65
N TRP A 63 -7.69 -9.15 3.51
CA TRP A 63 -6.38 -8.67 3.07
C TRP A 63 -5.54 -9.79 2.46
N LEU A 64 -5.47 -10.93 3.12
CA LEU A 64 -4.74 -12.10 2.62
C LEU A 64 -5.33 -12.66 1.32
N ALA A 65 -6.65 -12.64 1.16
CA ALA A 65 -7.29 -13.06 -0.08
C ALA A 65 -6.95 -12.13 -1.25
N ARG A 66 -6.89 -10.82 -1.01
CA ARG A 66 -6.47 -9.83 -2.02
C ARG A 66 -5.01 -9.99 -2.40
N GLU A 67 -4.14 -10.20 -1.42
CA GLU A 67 -2.72 -10.48 -1.62
C GLU A 67 -2.49 -11.75 -2.44
N ALA A 68 -3.19 -12.84 -2.10
CA ALA A 68 -3.10 -14.09 -2.86
C ALA A 68 -3.54 -13.92 -4.32
N ALA A 69 -4.61 -13.16 -4.56
CA ALA A 69 -5.06 -12.85 -5.92
C ALA A 69 -4.07 -11.96 -6.68
N HIS A 70 -3.50 -10.95 -6.01
CA HIS A 70 -2.49 -10.06 -6.58
C HIS A 70 -1.24 -10.86 -6.99
N ARG A 71 -0.73 -11.72 -6.10
CA ARG A 71 0.43 -12.57 -6.36
C ARG A 71 0.24 -13.53 -7.52
N GLN A 72 -0.93 -14.18 -7.59
CA GLN A 72 -1.26 -15.04 -8.73
C GLN A 72 -1.25 -14.26 -10.05
N SER A 73 -1.79 -13.03 -10.06
CA SER A 73 -1.76 -12.17 -11.25
C SER A 73 -0.33 -11.76 -11.61
N MET A 74 0.50 -11.42 -10.63
CA MET A 74 1.90 -11.05 -10.84
C MET A 74 2.73 -12.21 -11.38
N GLU A 75 2.56 -13.41 -10.82
CA GLU A 75 3.22 -14.62 -11.31
C GLU A 75 2.85 -14.96 -12.75
N GLU A 76 1.57 -14.79 -13.12
CA GLU A 76 1.12 -15.00 -14.50
C GLU A 76 1.71 -13.97 -15.46
N LEU A 77 1.75 -12.69 -15.07
CA LEU A 77 2.38 -11.64 -15.87
C LEU A 77 3.89 -11.87 -16.05
N MET A 78 4.59 -12.23 -14.96
CA MET A 78 6.01 -12.59 -15.03
C MET A 78 6.25 -13.83 -15.89
N ARG A 79 5.40 -14.85 -15.80
CA ARG A 79 5.47 -16.06 -16.64
C ARG A 79 5.33 -15.71 -18.11
N ARG A 80 4.39 -14.83 -18.47
CA ARG A 80 4.21 -14.35 -19.85
C ARG A 80 5.42 -13.57 -20.35
N ALA A 81 5.91 -12.62 -19.56
CA ALA A 81 7.09 -11.83 -19.91
C ALA A 81 8.34 -12.70 -20.13
N LEU A 82 8.53 -13.75 -19.32
CA LEU A 82 9.64 -14.69 -19.49
C LEU A 82 9.50 -15.56 -20.74
N THR A 83 8.26 -15.83 -21.18
CA THR A 83 8.01 -16.64 -22.38
C THR A 83 8.20 -15.81 -23.65
N GLU A 84 7.83 -14.52 -23.64
CA GLU A 84 8.00 -13.59 -24.76
C GLU A 84 9.44 -13.12 -24.95
N SER A 85 10.25 -13.08 -23.89
CA SER A 85 11.65 -12.66 -23.97
C SER A 85 12.59 -13.75 -24.55
N HIS A 86 12.06 -14.94 -24.88
CA HIS A 86 12.80 -16.09 -25.39
C HIS A 86 12.41 -16.50 -26.83
N GLU A 87 11.62 -15.68 -27.55
CA GLU A 87 11.39 -15.77 -29.01
C GLU A 87 12.13 -14.65 -29.77
#